data_AF-A0A7W1DEC9-F1
#
_entry.id   AF-A0A7W1DEC9-F1
#
_cell.length_a   1.000
_cell.length_b   1.000
_cell.length_c   1.000
_cell.angle_alpha   90.00
_cell.angle_beta   90.00
_cell.angle_gamma   90.00
#
_symmetry.space_group_name_H-M   'P 1'
#
loop_
_entity.id
_entity.type
_entity.pdbx_description
1 polymer ?
#
loop_
_entity_poly.entity_id
_entity_poly.type
_entity_poly.pdbx_seq_one_letter_code
_entity_poly.pdbx_strand_id
1 'polypeptide(L)'
;MKLCRNSDGGAGFGSFCLSFGKRKVCLAKAGLSDLQKDFLREFFGRENRFYLTGGAALVGFYLGHRETFDLDLFTLENEIENGFAIVKDVAKQLNSSVEAIQTAPDFRRLLVKRGDEAVVVDLVREYVFQLETEKREISGIRIDSPEEILANKLCALLSRSEIRGLVDVRELENAGFKIEDALAVA
;
A
#
# COMPACT_ATOMS: atom_id res chain seq x y z
N MET A 1 0.35 14.07 29.63
CA MET A 1 0.78 13.32 28.43
C MET A 1 2.19 12.83 28.70
N LYS A 2 2.40 11.53 28.86
CA LYS A 2 3.75 10.95 29.07
C LYS A 2 3.87 9.77 28.12
N LEU A 3 4.69 9.93 27.09
CA LEU A 3 5.17 8.79 26.29
C LEU A 3 6.21 8.08 27.14
N CYS A 4 5.96 6.82 27.51
CA CYS A 4 7.02 5.94 27.98
C CYS A 4 7.40 5.03 26.82
N ARG A 5 8.64 5.16 26.33
CA ARG A 5 9.26 4.15 25.46
C ARG A 5 9.73 3.01 26.36
N ASN A 6 9.34 1.78 26.07
CA ASN A 6 10.09 0.64 26.58
C ASN A 6 11.37 0.54 25.76
N SER A 7 12.49 0.81 26.41
CA SER A 7 13.82 0.52 25.91
C SER A 7 14.09 -0.97 26.09
N ASP A 8 13.85 -1.76 25.06
CA ASP A 8 14.50 -3.05 24.88
C ASP A 8 15.03 -3.12 23.45
N GLY A 9 16.36 -3.24 23.34
CA GLY A 9 17.09 -3.32 22.09
C GLY A 9 16.80 -4.63 21.38
N GLY A 10 16.16 -4.53 20.22
CA GLY A 10 15.91 -5.60 19.28
C GLY A 10 14.97 -5.07 18.21
N ALA A 11 15.30 -5.27 16.94
CA ALA A 11 14.46 -4.87 15.81
C ALA A 11 13.15 -5.68 15.83
N GLY A 12 12.21 -5.24 16.66
CA GLY A 12 10.88 -5.81 16.83
C GLY A 12 9.85 -4.71 16.60
N PHE A 13 8.95 -4.95 15.64
CA PHE A 13 7.81 -4.08 15.34
C PHE A 13 6.97 -3.84 16.60
N GLY A 14 7.17 -2.70 17.24
CA GLY A 14 6.57 -2.35 18.52
C GLY A 14 5.06 -2.13 18.44
N SER A 15 4.33 -2.66 19.43
CA SER A 15 2.91 -2.37 19.65
C SER A 15 2.75 -0.95 20.23
N PHE A 16 1.83 -0.16 19.67
CA PHE A 16 1.44 1.14 20.23
C PHE A 16 0.21 0.97 21.12
N CYS A 17 0.34 1.29 22.41
CA CYS A 17 -0.75 1.24 23.37
C CYS A 17 -1.13 2.68 23.77
N LEU A 18 -2.31 3.13 23.36
CA LEU A 18 -2.86 4.42 23.81
C LEU A 18 -3.68 4.19 25.09
N SER A 19 -3.31 4.91 26.15
CA SER A 19 -3.99 4.87 27.45
C SER A 19 -4.98 6.02 27.58
N PHE A 20 -6.28 5.72 27.52
CA PHE A 20 -7.34 6.64 27.92
C PHE A 20 -7.88 6.24 29.31
N GLY A 21 -7.31 6.82 30.37
CA GLY A 21 -7.70 6.51 31.75
C GLY A 21 -7.44 5.04 32.15
N LYS A 22 -8.39 4.40 32.86
CA LYS A 22 -8.26 3.00 33.32
C LYS A 22 -8.51 1.93 32.24
N ARG A 23 -8.86 2.31 31.01
CA ARG A 23 -9.09 1.37 29.91
C ARG A 23 -7.90 1.35 28.96
N LYS A 24 -7.25 0.18 28.87
CA LYS A 24 -6.36 -0.16 27.76
C LYS A 24 -7.22 -0.66 26.61
N VAL A 25 -7.23 0.05 25.49
CA VAL A 25 -7.80 -0.44 24.24
C VAL A 25 -6.64 -0.88 23.37
N CYS A 26 -6.49 -2.18 23.18
CA CYS A 26 -5.60 -2.73 22.17
C CYS A 26 -6.39 -2.78 20.87
N LEU A 27 -6.08 -1.91 19.91
CA LEU A 27 -6.54 -2.10 18.53
C LEU A 27 -5.87 -3.37 17.99
N ALA A 28 -6.66 -4.30 17.47
CA ALA A 28 -6.12 -5.40 16.68
C ALA A 28 -5.26 -4.81 15.56
N LYS A 29 -4.10 -5.41 15.28
CA LYS A 29 -3.09 -4.85 14.39
C LYS A 29 -3.67 -4.79 12.97
N ALA A 30 -4.07 -3.60 12.53
CA ALA A 30 -4.37 -3.33 11.13
C ALA A 30 -3.11 -3.61 10.29
N GLY A 31 -3.29 -4.23 9.12
CA GLY A 31 -2.17 -4.71 8.31
C GLY A 31 -2.62 -5.46 7.07
N LEU A 32 -1.64 -5.94 6.31
CA LEU A 32 -1.89 -6.78 5.13
C LEU A 32 -2.31 -8.20 5.53
N SER A 33 -3.24 -8.78 4.78
CA SER A 33 -3.60 -10.21 4.90
C SER A 33 -2.44 -11.11 4.49
N ASP A 34 -2.55 -12.40 4.77
CA ASP A 34 -1.51 -13.35 4.38
C ASP A 34 -1.48 -13.54 2.86
N LEU A 35 -2.65 -13.53 2.19
CA LEU A 35 -2.70 -13.52 0.73
C LEU A 35 -2.01 -12.29 0.13
N GLN A 36 -2.20 -11.09 0.71
CA GLN A 36 -1.53 -9.88 0.24
C GLN A 36 -0.01 -9.96 0.39
N LYS A 37 0.50 -10.44 1.54
CA LYS A 37 1.94 -10.60 1.78
C LYS A 37 2.56 -11.61 0.82
N ASP A 38 1.90 -12.75 0.66
CA ASP A 38 2.36 -13.80 -0.25
C ASP A 38 2.36 -13.31 -1.70
N PHE A 39 1.29 -12.65 -2.12
CA PHE A 39 1.19 -12.07 -3.45
C PHE A 39 2.32 -11.09 -3.74
N LEU A 40 2.56 -10.12 -2.85
CA LEU A 40 3.61 -9.13 -3.02
C LEU A 40 4.98 -9.79 -3.11
N ARG A 41 5.29 -10.75 -2.24
CA ARG A 41 6.57 -11.47 -2.28
C ARG A 41 6.79 -12.18 -3.61
N GLU A 42 5.80 -12.93 -4.10
CA GLU A 42 5.95 -13.68 -5.35
C GLU A 42 5.95 -12.76 -6.59
N PHE A 43 5.17 -11.67 -6.58
CA PHE A 43 5.13 -10.71 -7.68
C PHE A 43 6.44 -9.96 -7.81
N PHE A 44 6.94 -9.36 -6.72
CA PHE A 44 8.19 -8.61 -6.74
C PHE A 44 9.44 -9.50 -6.84
N GLY A 45 9.33 -10.80 -6.54
CA GLY A 45 10.36 -11.78 -6.85
C GLY A 45 10.57 -12.01 -8.37
N ARG A 46 9.65 -11.54 -9.21
CA ARG A 46 9.65 -11.74 -10.67
C ARG A 46 9.67 -10.44 -11.46
N GLU A 47 9.23 -9.34 -10.86
CA GLU A 47 9.03 -8.06 -11.50
C GLU A 47 9.66 -6.93 -10.70
N ASN A 48 10.39 -6.05 -11.38
CA ASN A 48 11.10 -4.93 -10.75
C ASN A 48 10.78 -3.56 -11.36
N ARG A 49 9.89 -3.48 -12.36
CA ARG A 49 9.44 -2.21 -13.00
C ARG A 49 8.17 -1.66 -12.39
N PHE A 50 7.46 -2.47 -11.61
CA PHE A 50 6.32 -2.04 -10.83
C PHE A 50 6.76 -1.58 -9.42
N TYR A 51 5.89 -0.84 -8.76
CA TYR A 51 6.04 -0.43 -7.36
C TYR A 51 4.68 -0.40 -6.66
N LEU A 52 4.69 -0.65 -5.35
CA LEU A 52 3.52 -0.60 -4.49
C LEU A 52 3.29 0.84 -4.03
N THR A 53 2.07 1.32 -4.18
CA THR A 53 1.66 2.65 -3.71
C THR A 53 0.36 2.60 -2.90
N GLY A 54 -0.22 3.76 -2.61
CA GLY A 54 -1.57 3.88 -2.11
C GLY A 54 -1.77 3.32 -0.70
N GLY A 55 -2.96 2.77 -0.47
CA GLY A 55 -3.40 2.34 0.87
C GLY A 55 -2.57 1.17 1.42
N ALA A 56 -2.24 0.19 0.57
CA ALA A 56 -1.45 -0.97 0.96
C ALA A 56 -0.02 -0.63 1.33
N ALA A 57 0.61 0.31 0.64
CA ALA A 57 1.92 0.82 1.03
C ALA A 57 1.89 1.41 2.46
N LEU A 58 0.93 2.30 2.73
CA LEU A 58 0.78 2.92 4.05
C LEU A 58 0.49 1.89 5.14
N VAL A 59 -0.48 1.00 4.90
CA VAL A 59 -0.90 0.00 5.89
C VAL A 59 0.19 -1.04 6.14
N GLY A 60 0.84 -1.53 5.10
CA GLY A 60 1.80 -2.63 5.19
C GLY A 60 3.18 -2.22 5.67
N PHE A 61 3.62 -1.00 5.36
CA PHE A 61 5.05 -0.63 5.46
C PHE A 61 5.33 0.64 6.25
N TYR A 62 4.33 1.51 6.49
CA TYR A 62 4.56 2.80 7.15
C TYR A 62 3.75 2.99 8.44
N LEU A 63 2.43 2.84 8.40
CA LEU A 63 1.52 3.32 9.44
C LEU A 63 0.69 2.22 10.12
N GLY A 64 0.23 1.20 9.38
CA GLY A 64 -0.61 0.13 9.96
C GLY A 64 -1.90 0.65 10.63
N HIS A 65 -2.47 1.72 10.10
CA HIS A 65 -3.54 2.50 10.74
C HIS A 65 -4.97 2.07 10.39
N ARG A 66 -5.13 1.24 9.34
CA ARG A 66 -6.42 0.66 8.93
C ARG A 66 -6.22 -0.63 8.12
N GLU A 67 -7.31 -1.35 7.86
CA GLU A 67 -7.29 -2.47 6.91
C GLU A 67 -7.40 -1.97 5.45
N THR A 68 -7.00 -2.82 4.51
CA THR A 68 -7.13 -2.58 3.07
C THR A 68 -7.27 -3.91 2.33
N PHE A 69 -8.10 -3.92 1.28
CA PHE A 69 -8.31 -5.10 0.43
C PHE A 69 -7.65 -4.94 -0.95
N ASP A 70 -7.10 -3.76 -1.20
CA ASP A 70 -6.56 -3.33 -2.49
C ASP A 70 -5.02 -3.37 -2.43
N LEU A 71 -4.38 -3.84 -3.50
CA LEU A 71 -2.96 -3.67 -3.80
C LEU A 71 -2.82 -2.84 -5.08
N ASP A 72 -2.27 -1.64 -4.94
CA ASP A 72 -2.05 -0.71 -6.04
C ASP A 72 -0.61 -0.88 -6.57
N LEU A 73 -0.45 -1.56 -7.71
CA LEU A 73 0.84 -1.81 -8.35
C LEU A 73 0.99 -0.93 -9.59
N PHE A 74 1.80 0.10 -9.46
CA PHE A 74 1.98 1.12 -10.49
C PHE A 74 3.28 0.88 -11.26
N THR A 75 3.34 1.33 -12.51
CA THR A 75 4.55 1.30 -13.35
C THR A 75 4.63 2.57 -14.19
N LEU A 76 5.83 3.06 -14.46
CA LEU A 76 6.05 4.16 -15.43
C LEU A 76 6.25 3.64 -16.86
N GLU A 77 6.37 2.33 -17.02
CA GLU A 77 6.66 1.66 -18.28
C GLU A 77 5.39 1.05 -18.90
N ASN A 78 5.44 0.75 -20.20
CA ASN A 78 4.32 0.10 -20.90
C ASN A 78 4.29 -1.41 -20.61
N GLU A 79 4.04 -1.77 -19.34
CA GLU A 79 4.24 -3.14 -18.81
C GLU A 79 2.95 -3.80 -18.30
N ILE A 80 1.78 -3.23 -18.57
CA ILE A 80 0.49 -3.74 -18.05
C ILE A 80 0.20 -5.18 -18.48
N GLU A 81 0.47 -5.53 -19.75
CA GLU A 81 0.25 -6.89 -20.24
C GLU A 81 1.19 -7.90 -19.59
N ASN A 82 2.47 -7.54 -19.44
CA ASN A 82 3.45 -8.37 -18.76
C ASN A 82 3.11 -8.52 -17.27
N GLY A 83 2.77 -7.41 -16.59
CA GLY A 83 2.29 -7.43 -15.21
C GLY A 83 1.08 -8.34 -15.05
N PHE A 84 0.11 -8.29 -15.97
CA PHE A 84 -1.05 -9.19 -15.95
C PHE A 84 -0.66 -10.66 -16.12
N ALA A 85 0.31 -10.98 -16.98
CA ALA A 85 0.85 -12.33 -17.11
C ALA A 85 1.46 -12.82 -15.79
N ILE A 86 2.27 -11.97 -15.14
CA ILE A 86 2.88 -12.26 -13.85
C ILE A 86 1.84 -12.48 -12.77
N VAL A 87 0.77 -11.66 -12.70
CA VAL A 87 -0.32 -11.86 -11.73
C VAL A 87 -0.95 -13.24 -11.89
N LYS A 88 -1.20 -13.71 -13.12
CA LYS A 88 -1.75 -15.05 -13.36
C LYS A 88 -0.80 -16.15 -12.89
N ASP A 89 0.49 -16.02 -13.14
CA ASP A 89 1.47 -17.01 -12.74
C ASP A 89 1.66 -17.05 -11.22
N VAL A 90 1.67 -15.88 -10.57
CA VAL A 90 1.71 -15.74 -9.10
C VAL A 90 0.47 -16.38 -8.48
N ALA A 91 -0.72 -16.06 -8.98
CA ALA A 91 -1.95 -16.66 -8.47
C ALA A 91 -1.95 -18.18 -8.61
N LYS A 92 -1.49 -18.71 -9.75
CA LYS A 92 -1.33 -20.15 -9.95
C LYS A 92 -0.37 -20.77 -8.92
N GLN A 93 0.77 -20.14 -8.68
CA GLN A 93 1.73 -20.61 -7.65
C GLN A 93 1.12 -20.60 -6.25
N LEU A 94 0.30 -19.59 -5.94
CA LEU A 94 -0.38 -19.45 -4.66
C LEU A 94 -1.66 -20.29 -4.53
N ASN A 95 -1.93 -21.20 -5.48
CA ASN A 95 -3.18 -21.97 -5.56
C ASN A 95 -4.43 -21.09 -5.47
N SER A 96 -4.37 -19.92 -6.12
CA SER A 96 -5.39 -18.89 -6.13
C SER A 96 -6.02 -18.78 -7.52
N SER A 97 -7.26 -18.29 -7.60
CA SER A 97 -7.90 -17.94 -8.88
C SER A 97 -7.75 -16.46 -9.17
N VAL A 98 -7.80 -16.08 -10.46
CA VAL A 98 -7.78 -14.69 -10.94
C VAL A 98 -9.00 -14.42 -11.79
N GLU A 99 -9.69 -13.34 -11.49
CA GLU A 99 -10.83 -12.83 -12.26
C GLU A 99 -10.53 -11.39 -12.69
N ALA A 100 -10.59 -11.10 -13.99
CA ALA A 100 -10.42 -9.73 -14.48
C ALA A 100 -11.75 -8.97 -14.31
N ILE A 101 -11.79 -8.00 -13.40
CA ILE A 101 -12.95 -7.14 -13.18
C ILE A 101 -13.00 -6.03 -14.24
N GLN A 102 -11.84 -5.45 -14.56
CA GLN A 102 -11.74 -4.37 -15.53
C GLN A 102 -10.42 -4.43 -16.31
N THR A 103 -10.51 -4.14 -17.60
CA THR A 103 -9.40 -4.17 -18.56
C THR A 103 -9.48 -2.93 -19.45
N ALA A 104 -8.43 -2.11 -19.45
CA ALA A 104 -8.23 -0.97 -20.35
C ALA A 104 -6.72 -0.85 -20.70
N PRO A 105 -6.30 -0.19 -21.80
CA PRO A 105 -4.90 -0.25 -22.27
C PRO A 105 -3.83 -0.08 -21.18
N ASP A 106 -4.04 0.88 -20.28
CA ASP A 106 -3.10 1.26 -19.21
C ASP A 106 -3.55 0.84 -17.80
N PHE A 107 -4.55 -0.03 -17.71
CA PHE A 107 -5.17 -0.39 -16.43
C PHE A 107 -5.73 -1.82 -16.41
N ARG A 108 -5.43 -2.57 -15.35
CA ARG A 108 -6.10 -3.85 -15.05
C ARG A 108 -6.57 -3.83 -13.60
N ARG A 109 -7.83 -4.18 -13.35
CA ARG A 109 -8.33 -4.53 -12.02
C ARG A 109 -8.62 -6.00 -11.94
N LEU A 110 -7.95 -6.68 -11.03
CA LEU A 110 -7.96 -8.14 -10.93
C LEU A 110 -8.40 -8.53 -9.52
N LEU A 111 -9.24 -9.54 -9.42
CA LEU A 111 -9.62 -10.14 -8.15
C LEU A 111 -8.90 -11.49 -8.02
N VAL A 112 -8.00 -11.58 -7.04
CA VAL A 112 -7.27 -12.81 -6.71
C VAL A 112 -7.90 -13.43 -5.47
N LYS A 113 -8.31 -14.70 -5.55
CA LYS A 113 -9.01 -15.40 -4.46
C LYS A 113 -8.25 -16.66 -4.03
N ARG A 114 -8.10 -16.86 -2.72
CA ARG A 114 -7.48 -18.05 -2.10
C ARG A 114 -8.31 -18.53 -0.92
N GLY A 115 -9.10 -19.59 -1.12
CA GLY A 115 -10.09 -20.01 -0.12
C GLY A 115 -11.08 -18.88 0.15
N ASP A 116 -11.18 -18.46 1.40
CA ASP A 116 -12.04 -17.35 1.85
C ASP A 116 -11.33 -15.98 1.81
N GLU A 117 -10.03 -15.92 1.48
CA GLU A 117 -9.31 -14.68 1.28
C GLU A 117 -9.49 -14.15 -0.15
N ALA A 118 -9.59 -12.83 -0.29
CA ALA A 118 -9.56 -12.16 -1.58
C ALA A 118 -8.76 -10.86 -1.50
N VAL A 119 -8.08 -10.53 -2.59
CA VAL A 119 -7.37 -9.26 -2.78
C VAL A 119 -7.70 -8.70 -4.15
N VAL A 120 -7.95 -7.39 -4.20
CA VAL A 120 -8.05 -6.64 -5.45
C VAL A 120 -6.65 -6.15 -5.80
N VAL A 121 -6.17 -6.47 -6.99
CA VAL A 121 -4.89 -6.02 -7.51
C VAL A 121 -5.16 -5.10 -8.69
N ASP A 122 -4.78 -3.84 -8.53
CA ASP A 122 -4.80 -2.85 -9.59
C ASP A 122 -3.40 -2.74 -10.20
N LEU A 123 -3.30 -3.00 -11.50
CA LEU A 123 -2.11 -2.67 -12.30
C LEU A 123 -2.38 -1.36 -13.02
N VAL A 124 -1.54 -0.36 -12.79
CA VAL A 124 -1.74 0.99 -13.35
C VAL A 124 -0.46 1.47 -14.01
N ARG A 125 -0.58 2.00 -15.24
CA ARG A 125 0.50 2.73 -15.86
C ARG A 125 0.34 4.19 -15.48
N GLU A 126 1.33 4.69 -14.75
CA GLU A 126 1.38 6.07 -14.28
C GLU A 126 2.09 6.94 -15.31
N TYR A 127 1.50 8.11 -15.56
CA TYR A 127 1.99 9.14 -16.47
C TYR A 127 2.33 10.44 -15.73
N VAL A 128 1.86 10.58 -14.50
CA VAL A 128 2.13 11.72 -13.64
C VAL A 128 3.60 11.70 -13.21
N PHE A 129 4.14 12.91 -13.03
CA PHE A 129 5.47 13.11 -12.50
C PHE A 129 5.63 12.40 -11.14
N GLN A 130 6.84 11.92 -10.86
CA GLN A 130 7.18 11.26 -9.60
C GLN A 130 8.27 12.09 -8.91
N LEU A 131 8.07 12.43 -7.64
CA LEU A 131 9.06 13.08 -6.79
C LEU A 131 10.33 12.23 -6.70
N GLU A 132 10.13 10.92 -6.55
CA GLU A 132 11.18 9.92 -6.42
C GLU A 132 11.02 8.87 -7.51
N THR A 133 11.90 8.89 -8.52
CA THR A 133 11.94 7.87 -9.57
C THR A 133 12.61 6.58 -9.08
N GLU A 134 13.59 6.69 -8.19
CA GLU A 134 14.18 5.54 -7.50
C GLU A 134 13.31 5.19 -6.29
N LYS A 135 12.58 4.08 -6.41
CA LYS A 135 11.68 3.62 -5.36
C LYS A 135 12.46 2.96 -4.24
N ARG A 136 12.08 3.23 -2.99
CA ARG A 136 12.63 2.55 -1.83
C ARG A 136 12.29 1.06 -1.90
N GLU A 137 13.26 0.21 -1.61
CA GLU A 137 13.02 -1.22 -1.48
C GLU A 137 12.93 -1.62 0.00
N ILE A 138 11.81 -2.25 0.38
CA ILE A 138 11.58 -2.79 1.73
C ILE A 138 11.21 -4.27 1.59
N SER A 139 12.08 -5.15 2.08
CA SER A 139 11.90 -6.61 1.98
C SER A 139 11.70 -7.12 0.53
N GLY A 140 12.45 -6.59 -0.42
CA GLY A 140 12.35 -6.96 -1.84
C GLY A 140 11.18 -6.32 -2.58
N ILE A 141 10.41 -5.44 -1.93
CA ILE A 141 9.25 -4.76 -2.53
C ILE A 141 9.63 -3.31 -2.79
N ARG A 142 9.45 -2.85 -4.03
CA ARG A 142 9.60 -1.44 -4.40
C ARG A 142 8.35 -0.67 -3.98
N ILE A 143 8.51 0.42 -3.22
CA ILE A 143 7.39 1.13 -2.59
C ILE A 143 7.59 2.64 -2.74
N ASP A 144 6.49 3.36 -2.99
CA ASP A 144 6.48 4.83 -2.93
C ASP A 144 6.81 5.34 -1.53
N SER A 145 7.44 6.52 -1.47
CA SER A 145 7.64 7.23 -0.22
C SER A 145 6.31 7.75 0.34
N PRO A 146 6.20 7.96 1.66
CA PRO A 146 5.02 8.58 2.25
C PRO A 146 4.69 9.96 1.66
N GLU A 147 5.71 10.73 1.27
CA GLU A 147 5.59 12.04 0.61
C GLU A 147 4.91 11.93 -0.75
N GLU A 148 5.36 11.00 -1.60
CA GLU A 148 4.74 10.69 -2.89
C GLU A 148 3.28 10.22 -2.70
N ILE A 149 3.04 9.32 -1.75
CA ILE A 149 1.69 8.84 -1.45
C ILE A 149 0.79 9.98 -0.94
N LEU A 150 1.32 10.90 -0.14
CA LEU A 150 0.58 12.06 0.36
C LEU A 150 0.15 12.96 -0.79
N ALA A 151 1.07 13.35 -1.67
CA ALA A 151 0.78 14.18 -2.85
C ALA A 151 -0.30 13.53 -3.73
N ASN A 152 -0.13 12.25 -4.07
CA ASN A 152 -1.09 11.50 -4.90
C ASN A 152 -2.46 11.37 -4.23
N LYS A 153 -2.52 11.24 -2.90
CA LYS A 153 -3.80 11.22 -2.17
C LYS A 153 -4.50 12.57 -2.15
N LEU A 154 -3.77 13.68 -2.05
CA LEU A 154 -4.36 15.02 -2.15
C LEU A 154 -4.99 15.22 -3.53
N CYS A 155 -4.28 14.85 -4.61
CA CYS A 155 -4.81 14.88 -5.97
C CYS A 155 -6.04 13.99 -6.14
N ALA A 156 -5.99 12.77 -5.58
CA ALA A 156 -7.12 11.85 -5.60
C ALA A 156 -8.34 12.42 -4.86
N LEU A 157 -8.16 13.06 -3.70
CA LEU A 157 -9.27 13.63 -2.92
C LEU A 157 -9.99 14.77 -3.64
N LEU A 158 -9.26 15.57 -4.42
CA LEU A 158 -9.83 16.65 -5.24
C LEU A 158 -10.68 16.11 -6.39
N SER A 159 -10.36 14.92 -6.92
CA SER A 159 -11.10 14.29 -8.02
C SER A 159 -12.16 13.29 -7.56
N ARG A 160 -11.92 12.59 -6.45
CA ARG A 160 -12.74 11.51 -5.89
C ARG A 160 -12.69 11.57 -4.37
N SER A 161 -13.81 11.97 -3.75
CA SER A 161 -13.89 12.14 -2.30
C SER A 161 -14.14 10.81 -1.57
N GLU A 162 -13.11 9.97 -1.45
CA GLU A 162 -13.17 8.74 -0.65
C GLU A 162 -12.75 8.98 0.82
N ILE A 163 -13.58 8.51 1.76
CA ILE A 163 -13.32 8.63 3.21
C ILE A 163 -11.97 8.00 3.60
N ARG A 164 -11.59 6.88 2.98
CA ARG A 164 -10.31 6.21 3.23
C ARG A 164 -9.12 7.10 2.88
N GLY A 165 -9.24 7.91 1.83
CA GLY A 165 -8.22 8.90 1.44
C GLY A 165 -8.04 9.99 2.49
N LEU A 166 -9.12 10.49 3.07
CA LEU A 166 -9.05 11.49 4.15
C LEU A 166 -8.39 10.93 5.41
N VAL A 167 -8.71 9.69 5.76
CA VAL A 167 -8.08 9.00 6.90
C VAL A 167 -6.58 8.85 6.64
N ASP A 168 -6.18 8.43 5.45
CA ASP A 168 -4.78 8.26 5.09
C ASP A 168 -4.00 9.58 5.17
N VAL A 169 -4.55 10.69 4.64
CA VAL A 169 -3.93 12.02 4.72
C VAL A 169 -3.77 12.46 6.18
N ARG A 170 -4.82 12.29 6.99
CA ARG A 170 -4.77 12.65 8.42
C ARG A 170 -3.70 11.87 9.18
N GLU A 171 -3.56 10.57 8.91
CA GLU A 171 -2.55 9.76 9.60
C GLU A 171 -1.13 10.05 9.11
N LEU A 172 -0.96 10.43 7.84
CA LEU A 172 0.31 10.96 7.32
C LEU A 172 0.69 12.29 8.00
N GLU A 173 -0.26 13.20 8.17
CA GLU A 173 -0.05 14.46 8.90
C GLU A 173 0.33 14.22 10.36
N ASN A 174 -0.37 13.30 11.05
CA ASN A 174 -0.04 12.90 12.42
C ASN A 174 1.37 12.28 12.53
N ALA A 175 1.84 11.61 11.47
CA ALA A 175 3.19 11.04 11.39
C ALA A 175 4.27 12.09 11.08
N GLY A 176 3.89 13.33 10.80
CA GLY A 176 4.79 14.47 10.59
C GLY A 176 4.99 14.87 9.12
N PHE A 177 4.28 14.25 8.17
CA PHE A 177 4.31 14.66 6.77
C PHE A 177 3.37 15.84 6.55
N LYS A 178 3.92 16.99 6.17
CA LYS A 178 3.13 18.22 6.05
C LYS A 178 2.37 18.25 4.73
N ILE A 179 1.09 18.60 4.81
CA ILE A 179 0.22 18.74 3.63
C ILE A 179 0.72 19.88 2.73
N GLU A 180 1.28 20.94 3.32
CA GLU A 180 1.81 22.09 2.58
C GLU A 180 2.99 21.71 1.69
N ASP A 181 3.85 20.79 2.14
CA ASP A 181 5.00 20.32 1.37
C ASP A 181 4.52 19.46 0.18
N ALA A 182 3.49 18.63 0.40
CA ALA A 182 2.88 17.82 -0.64
C ALA A 182 2.09 18.66 -1.68
N LEU A 183 1.46 19.76 -1.26
CA LEU A 183 0.75 20.68 -2.17
C LEU A 183 1.68 21.38 -3.17
N ALA A 184 2.95 21.59 -2.83
CA ALA A 184 3.91 22.24 -3.72
C ALA A 184 4.27 21.39 -4.95
N VAL A 185 3.95 20.09 -4.90
CA VAL A 185 4.37 19.07 -5.87
C VAL A 185 3.21 18.25 -6.42
N ALA A 186 2.00 18.54 -5.95
CA ALA A 186 0.72 17.94 -6.36
C ALA A 186 0.13 18.60 -7.62
#